data_AF-A0A443L593-F1
#
_entry.id   AF-A0A443L593-F1
#
_cell.length_a   1.000
_cell.length_b   1.000
_cell.length_c   1.000
_cell.angle_alpha   90.00
_cell.angle_beta   90.00
_cell.angle_gamma   90.00
#
_symmetry.space_group_name_H-M   'P 1'
#
loop_
_entity.id
_entity.type
_entity.pdbx_description
1 polymer ?
#
loop_
_entity_poly.entity_id
_entity_poly.type
_entity_poly.pdbx_seq_one_letter_code
_entity_poly.pdbx_strand_id
1 'polypeptide(L)' 'MPEPADTRYRTTNWSDYNASLKRRGSLSVWFDPEMSWQAERAVKRGHPETFSDSAIQT' A
#
# COMPACT_ATOMS: atom_id res chain seq x y z
N MET A 1 15.26 -9.57 -41.75
CA MET A 1 13.95 -9.32 -41.10
C MET A 1 14.22 -8.36 -39.95
N PRO A 2 13.51 -7.23 -39.83
CA PRO A 2 13.67 -6.37 -38.67
C PRO A 2 13.13 -7.08 -37.43
N GLU A 3 13.86 -6.96 -36.33
CA GLU A 3 13.48 -7.54 -35.04
C GLU A 3 12.20 -6.86 -34.52
N PRO A 4 11.23 -7.63 -33.98
CA PRO A 4 10.01 -7.05 -33.46
C PRO A 4 10.32 -6.15 -32.27
N ALA A 5 9.68 -4.97 -32.22
CA ALA A 5 9.85 -4.03 -31.12
C ALA A 5 9.37 -4.64 -29.80
N ASP A 6 10.06 -4.32 -28.71
CA ASP A 6 9.76 -4.80 -27.37
C ASP A 6 8.31 -4.51 -26.96
N THR A 7 7.60 -5.55 -26.51
CA THR A 7 6.21 -5.42 -26.11
C THR A 7 6.13 -4.79 -24.72
N ARG A 8 5.60 -3.57 -24.64
CA ARG A 8 5.34 -2.89 -23.37
C ARG A 8 3.99 -3.33 -22.82
N TYR A 9 4.02 -4.13 -21.77
CA TYR A 9 2.82 -4.51 -21.03
C TYR A 9 2.45 -3.42 -20.02
N ARG A 10 1.18 -3.03 -19.98
CA ARG A 10 0.64 -2.08 -19.00
C ARG A 10 -0.55 -2.70 -18.30
N THR A 11 -0.50 -2.76 -16.98
CA THR A 11 -1.64 -3.18 -16.16
C THR A 11 -2.70 -2.09 -16.20
N THR A 12 -3.85 -2.37 -16.82
CA THR A 12 -4.99 -1.44 -16.95
C THR A 12 -6.15 -1.77 -16.01
N ASN A 13 -6.18 -2.99 -15.46
CA ASN A 13 -7.31 -3.51 -14.69
C ASN A 13 -7.33 -3.11 -13.20
N TRP A 14 -6.37 -2.29 -12.74
CA TRP A 14 -6.18 -2.01 -11.31
C TRP A 14 -7.39 -1.33 -10.66
N SER A 15 -8.04 -0.43 -11.39
CA SER A 15 -9.25 0.27 -10.93
C SER A 15 -10.41 -0.70 -10.73
N ASP A 16 -10.66 -1.58 -11.71
CA ASP A 16 -11.76 -2.54 -11.68
C ASP A 16 -11.56 -3.60 -10.61
N TYR A 17 -10.32 -4.06 -10.44
CA TYR A 17 -9.94 -4.96 -9.36
C TYR A 17 -10.25 -4.35 -7.98
N ASN A 18 -9.81 -3.11 -7.72
CA ASN A 18 -10.11 -2.41 -6.48
C ASN A 18 -11.60 -2.17 -6.26
N ALA A 19 -12.34 -1.85 -7.33
CA ALA A 19 -13.79 -1.69 -7.24
C ALA A 19 -14.48 -3.02 -6.87
N SER A 20 -14.00 -4.14 -7.40
CA SER A 20 -14.51 -5.49 -7.07
C SER A 20 -14.22 -5.88 -5.61
N LEU A 21 -13.05 -5.50 -5.08
CA LEU A 21 -12.68 -5.71 -3.67
C LEU A 21 -13.58 -4.91 -2.73
N LYS A 22 -13.84 -3.63 -3.04
CA LYS A 22 -14.76 -2.79 -2.25
C LYS A 22 -16.19 -3.33 -2.24
N ARG A 23 -16.63 -3.93 -3.35
CA ARG A 23 -17.96 -4.53 -3.50
C ARG A 23 -18.13 -5.86 -2.76
N ARG A 24 -17.05 -6.58 -2.44
CA ARG A 24 -17.10 -7.92 -1.82
C ARG A 24 -17.61 -7.96 -0.37
N GLY A 25 -17.90 -6.81 0.24
CA GLY A 25 -18.64 -6.74 1.50
C GLY A 25 -17.77 -6.90 2.75
N SER A 26 -17.98 -5.97 3.68
CA SER A 26 -17.42 -5.82 5.04
C SER A 26 -15.92 -6.07 5.21
N LEU A 27 -15.12 -5.06 4.87
CA LEU A 27 -13.85 -4.84 5.57
C LEU A 27 -14.19 -4.23 6.95
N SER A 28 -14.11 -5.03 8.00
CA SER A 28 -14.13 -4.53 9.37
C SER A 28 -12.72 -4.02 9.70
N VAL A 29 -12.56 -2.70 9.73
CA VAL A 29 -11.31 -2.06 10.14
C VAL A 29 -11.42 -1.73 11.63
N TRP A 30 -10.49 -2.25 12.42
CA TRP A 30 -10.34 -1.87 13.82
C TRP A 30 -9.49 -0.60 13.87
N PHE A 31 -10.05 0.48 14.41
CA PHE A 31 -9.35 1.75 14.59
C PHE A 31 -9.25 2.06 16.08
N ASP A 32 -8.02 2.17 16.56
CA ASP A 32 -7.72 2.60 17.93
C ASP A 32 -7.30 4.08 17.94
N PRO A 33 -8.14 4.99 18.48
CA PRO A 33 -7.80 6.41 18.55
C PRO A 33 -6.70 6.73 19.57
N GLU A 34 -6.43 5.83 20.52
CA GLU A 34 -5.39 6.02 21.53
C GLU A 34 -4.02 5.51 21.06
N MET A 35 -3.98 4.77 19.95
CA MET A 35 -2.74 4.27 19.37
C MET A 35 -1.88 5.42 18.80
N SER A 36 -0.58 5.39 19.11
CA SER A 36 0.42 6.24 18.48
C SER A 36 0.72 5.77 17.05
N TRP A 37 -0.08 6.21 16.08
CA TRP A 37 0.01 5.77 14.68
C TRP A 37 1.30 6.13 13.96
N GLN A 38 1.85 7.31 14.25
CA GLN A 38 3.02 7.83 13.53
C GLN A 38 4.30 7.39 14.22
N ALA A 39 5.32 7.08 13.42
CA ALA A 39 6.65 6.82 13.96
C ALA A 39 7.26 8.09 14.56
N GLU A 40 8.12 7.93 15.56
CA GLU A 40 8.93 9.04 16.04
C GLU A 40 9.90 9.51 14.95
N ARG A 41 10.27 10.79 15.00
CA ARG A 41 11.16 11.38 14.02
C ARG A 41 12.53 10.69 14.07
N ALA A 42 12.84 9.90 13.05
CA ALA A 42 14.13 9.26 12.93
C ALA A 42 15.25 10.31 12.76
N VAL A 43 16.21 10.31 13.68
CA VAL A 43 17.45 11.12 13.61
C VAL A 43 18.53 10.39 12.79
N LYS A 44 18.30 9.11 12.46
CA LYS A 44 19.24 8.25 11.74
C LYS A 44 19.13 8.41 10.21
N ARG A 45 20.24 8.15 9.52
CA ARG A 45 20.34 8.18 8.06
C ARG A 45 19.56 7.01 7.45
N GLY A 46 18.55 7.30 6.64
CA GLY A 46 17.67 6.31 6.02
C GLY A 46 16.32 6.92 5.64
N HIS A 47 15.41 6.12 5.07
CA HIS A 47 14.03 6.56 4.87
C HIS A 47 13.34 6.63 6.26
N PRO A 48 12.78 7.78 6.66
CA PRO A 48 12.09 7.88 7.93
C PRO A 48 10.85 6.98 7.91
N GLU A 49 10.63 6.23 8.98
CA GLU A 49 9.40 5.46 9.15
C GLU A 49 8.23 6.42 9.25
N THR A 50 7.13 6.07 8.59
CA THR A 50 5.90 6.90 8.61
C THR A 50 4.94 6.41 9.70
N PHE A 51 4.97 5.11 9.99
CA PHE A 51 4.09 4.45 10.95
C PHE A 51 4.92 3.78 12.03
N SER A 52 4.43 3.81 13.27
CA SER A 52 5.10 3.18 14.40
C SER A 52 5.07 1.66 14.30
N ASP A 53 6.01 0.99 14.99
CA ASP A 53 6.00 -0.48 15.11
C ASP A 53 4.67 -0.99 15.69
N SER A 54 4.09 -0.25 16.65
CA SER A 54 2.79 -0.61 17.24
C SER A 54 1.65 -0.59 16.21
N ALA A 55 1.71 0.30 15.22
CA ALA A 55 0.70 0.41 14.17
C ALA A 55 0.83 -0.68 13.08
N ILE A 56 1.92 -1.45 13.08
CA ILE A 56 2.19 -2.51 12.10
C ILE A 56 2.10 -3.85 12.83
N GLN A 57 1.00 -4.57 12.60
CA GLN A 57 0.85 -5.94 13.06
C GLN A 57 1.28 -6.91 11.94
N THR A 58 2.29 -7.74 12.22
CA THR A 58 2.78 -8.77 11.30
C THR A 58 2.03 -10.09 11.45
#